data_AF-A0A1J3JVH7-F1
#
_entry.id   AF-A0A1J3JVH7-F1
#
_cell.length_a   1.000
_cell.length_b   1.000
_cell.length_c   1.000
_cell.angle_alpha   90.00
_cell.angle_beta   90.00
_cell.angle_gamma   90.00
#
_symmetry.space_group_name_H-M   'P 1'
#
loop_
_entity.id
_entity.type
_entity.pdbx_description
1 polymer ?
#
loop_
_entity_poly.entity_id
_entity_poly.type
_entity_poly.pdbx_seq_one_letter_code
_entity_poly.pdbx_strand_id
1 'polypeptide(L)' 'MEYERRLEAAAKIILAEDSQASPAPPDCREFGVTATLKPHQVEGVSWLIRKYLLGVNVVLGDEMGLGKTLQAISFL' A
#
# COMPACT_ATOMS: atom_id res chain seq x y z
N MET A 1 12.53 -1.39 -27.05
CA MET A 1 11.64 -0.36 -27.67
C MET A 1 11.38 0.77 -26.68
N GLU A 2 10.88 1.95 -27.07
CA GLU A 2 10.69 3.08 -26.12
C GLU A 2 9.75 2.75 -24.94
N TYR A 3 8.74 1.91 -25.17
CA TYR A 3 7.83 1.41 -24.14
C TYR A 3 8.53 0.63 -23.02
N GLU A 4 9.45 -0.26 -23.39
CA GLU A 4 10.23 -1.08 -22.46
C GLU A 4 11.07 -0.21 -21.52
N ARG A 5 11.72 0.84 -22.06
CA ARG A 5 12.46 1.81 -21.24
C ARG A 5 11.55 2.56 -20.27
N ARG A 6 10.31 2.90 -20.67
CA ARG A 6 9.34 3.54 -19.76
C ARG A 6 8.91 2.60 -18.64
N LEU A 7 8.70 1.32 -18.94
CA LEU A 7 8.41 0.30 -17.93
C LEU A 7 9.59 0.11 -16.96
N GLU A 8 10.82 0.03 -17.46
CA GLU A 8 12.01 -0.08 -16.61
C GLU A 8 12.19 1.16 -15.71
N ALA A 9 11.95 2.36 -16.25
CA ALA A 9 12.01 3.59 -15.47
C ALA A 9 10.94 3.61 -14.36
N ALA A 10 9.69 3.26 -14.71
CA ALA A 10 8.61 3.15 -13.73
C ALA A 10 8.92 2.11 -12.64
N ALA A 11 9.42 0.93 -13.02
CA ALA A 11 9.80 -0.12 -12.08
C ALA A 11 10.90 0.35 -11.11
N LYS A 12 11.92 1.08 -11.60
CA LYS A 12 12.97 1.65 -10.74
C LYS A 12 12.43 2.64 -9.72
N ILE A 13 11.50 3.51 -10.12
CA ILE A 13 10.85 4.46 -9.20
C ILE A 13 10.10 3.70 -8.09
N ILE A 14 9.28 2.73 -8.48
CA ILE A 14 8.48 1.95 -7.52
C ILE A 14 9.36 1.19 -6.52
N LEU A 15 10.45 0.57 -7.00
CA LEU A 15 11.40 -0.18 -6.15
C LEU A 15 12.18 0.74 -5.19
N ALA A 16 12.55 1.94 -5.65
CA ALA A 16 13.24 2.91 -4.80
C ALA A 16 12.35 3.38 -3.64
N GLU A 17 11.07 3.64 -3.92
CA GLU A 17 10.08 4.05 -2.92
C GLU A 17 9.75 2.94 -1.92
N ASP A 18 9.63 1.69 -2.37
CA ASP A 18 9.40 0.55 -1.46
C ASP A 18 10.57 0.31 -0.50
N SER A 19 11.78 0.72 -0.88
CA SER A 19 12.97 0.62 -0.03
C SER A 19 13.00 1.69 1.07
N GLN A 20 12.21 2.76 0.93
CA GLN A 20 12.06 3.75 1.99
C GLN A 20 11.10 3.21 3.05
N ALA A 21 11.57 3.10 4.29
CA ALA A 21 10.71 2.75 5.41
C ALA A 21 9.60 3.81 5.52
N SER A 22 8.36 3.36 5.75
CA SER A 22 7.26 4.29 5.98
C SER A 22 7.62 5.21 7.15
N PRO A 23 7.38 6.53 7.05
CA PRO A 23 7.25 7.34 8.26
C PRO A 23 6.18 6.69 9.15
N ALA A 24 6.29 6.94 10.45
CA ALA A 24 5.58 6.28 11.55
C ALA A 24 4.19 5.72 11.16
N PRO A 25 3.83 4.50 11.63
CA PRO A 25 2.59 3.86 11.25
C PRO A 25 1.41 4.82 11.45
N PRO A 26 0.54 4.97 10.43
CA PRO A 26 -0.60 5.87 10.50
C PRO A 26 -1.51 5.49 11.68
N ASP A 27 -2.03 6.49 12.38
CA ASP A 27 -2.93 6.26 13.50
C ASP A 27 -4.24 5.65 12.94
N CYS A 28 -4.62 4.49 13.46
CA CYS A 28 -5.83 3.78 13.05
C CYS A 28 -7.10 4.64 13.21
N ARG A 29 -7.07 5.65 14.09
CA ARG A 29 -8.18 6.59 14.32
C ARG A 29 -8.44 7.51 13.14
N GLU A 30 -7.43 7.74 12.29
CA GLU A 30 -7.52 8.64 11.13
C GLU A 30 -8.29 8.00 9.96
N PHE A 31 -8.40 6.66 9.94
CA PHE A 31 -9.07 5.92 8.86
C PHE A 31 -10.60 5.87 8.96
N GLY A 32 -11.21 6.53 9.95
CA GLY A 32 -12.67 6.58 10.06
C GLY A 32 -13.36 5.24 10.32
N VAL A 33 -12.60 4.17 10.62
CA VAL A 33 -13.13 2.85 10.95
C VAL A 33 -13.25 2.66 12.46
N THR A 34 -14.29 1.95 12.90
CA THR A 34 -14.51 1.65 14.33
C THR A 34 -13.65 0.49 14.84
N ALA A 35 -12.99 -0.24 13.95
CA ALA A 35 -12.16 -1.38 14.28
C ALA A 35 -10.70 -0.98 14.50
N THR A 36 -10.02 -1.66 15.43
CA THR A 36 -8.56 -1.52 15.59
C THR A 36 -7.84 -2.45 14.60
N LEU A 37 -6.96 -1.89 13.78
CA LEU A 37 -6.15 -2.65 12.84
C LEU A 37 -5.02 -3.40 13.55
N LYS A 38 -4.73 -4.62 13.09
CA LYS A 38 -3.53 -5.37 13.49
C LYS A 38 -2.28 -4.77 12.82
N PRO A 39 -1.07 -4.98 13.34
CA PRO A 39 0.16 -4.43 12.76
C PRO A 39 0.33 -4.69 11.26
N HIS A 40 0.06 -5.92 10.80
CA HIS A 40 0.13 -6.27 9.38
C HIS A 40 -0.94 -5.59 8.53
N GLN A 41 -2.09 -5.23 9.12
CA GLN A 41 -3.14 -4.49 8.44
C GLN A 41 -2.78 -3.02 8.29
N VAL A 42 -2.17 -2.43 9.32
CA VAL A 42 -1.62 -1.07 9.25
C VAL A 42 -0.54 -0.98 8.18
N GLU A 43 0.35 -1.97 8.11
CA GLU A 43 1.36 -2.05 7.05
C GLU A 43 0.73 -2.18 5.66
N GLY A 44 -0.27 -3.06 5.50
CA GLY A 44 -1.00 -3.23 4.25
C GLY A 44 -1.69 -1.95 3.78
N VAL A 45 -2.39 -1.24 4.68
CA VAL A 45 -3.04 0.05 4.36
C VAL A 45 -1.99 1.11 4.01
N SER A 46 -0.89 1.19 4.78
CA SER A 46 0.20 2.13 4.48
C SER A 46 0.82 1.87 3.10
N TRP A 47 0.97 0.59 2.73
CA TRP A 47 1.44 0.19 1.41
C TRP A 47 0.45 0.59 0.31
N LEU A 48 -0.86 0.37 0.50
CA LEU A 48 -1.89 0.81 -0.45
C LEU A 48 -1.86 2.34 -0.67
N ILE A 49 -1.73 3.12 0.40
CA ILE A 49 -1.62 4.59 0.33
C ILE A 49 -0.40 5.01 -0.49
N ARG A 50 0.78 4.43 -0.24
CA ARG A 50 1.99 4.76 -1.01
C ARG A 50 1.81 4.46 -2.51
N LYS A 51 1.22 3.31 -2.84
CA LYS A 51 0.99 2.91 -4.24
C LYS A 51 -0.03 3.81 -4.93
N TYR A 52 -1.07 4.22 -4.22
CA TYR A 52 -2.02 5.22 -4.70
C TYR A 52 -1.36 6.58 -4.98
N LEU A 53 -0.50 7.07 -4.08
CA LEU A 53 0.24 8.33 -4.27
C LEU A 53 1.21 8.27 -5.45
N LEU A 54 1.75 7.09 -5.78
CA LEU A 54 2.56 6.87 -6.98
C LEU A 54 1.74 6.72 -8.27
N GLY A 55 0.40 6.70 -8.18
CA GLY A 55 -0.49 6.54 -9.32
C GLY A 55 -0.45 5.15 -9.95
N VAL A 56 -0.09 4.12 -9.18
CA VAL A 56 0.01 2.73 -9.67
C VAL A 56 -1.11 1.86 -9.13
N ASN A 57 -1.69 1.05 -10.02
CA ASN A 57 -2.68 0.05 -9.64
C ASN A 57 -2.00 -1.17 -9.02
N VAL A 58 -2.64 -1.77 -8.03
CA VAL A 58 -2.08 -2.90 -7.28
C VAL A 58 -3.09 -4.00 -7.00
N VAL A 59 -2.57 -5.19 -6.72
CA VAL A 59 -3.34 -6.35 -6.26
C VAL A 59 -2.87 -6.70 -4.86
N LEU A 60 -3.81 -6.72 -3.91
CA LEU A 60 -3.55 -7.10 -2.53
C LEU A 60 -3.56 -8.62 -2.39
N GLY A 61 -2.37 -9.22 -2.47
CA GLY A 61 -2.15 -10.67 -2.58
C GLY A 61 -1.92 -11.42 -1.27
N ASP A 62 -2.23 -10.81 -0.11
CA ASP A 62 -2.02 -11.41 1.21
C ASP A 62 -2.75 -12.77 1.38
N GLU A 63 -2.31 -13.57 2.35
CA GLU A 63 -2.95 -14.85 2.71
C GLU A 63 -4.45 -14.68 3.03
N MET A 64 -5.23 -15.73 2.77
CA MET A 64 -6.65 -15.75 3.13
C MET A 64 -6.84 -15.61 4.64
N GLY A 65 -7.90 -14.92 5.07
CA GLY A 65 -8.19 -14.71 6.49
C GLY A 65 -7.43 -13.56 7.16
N LEU A 66 -6.47 -12.90 6.51
CA LEU A 66 -5.74 -11.75 7.07
C LEU A 66 -6.54 -10.44 7.13
N GLY A 67 -7.77 -10.45 6.63
CA GLY A 67 -8.68 -9.30 6.70
C GLY A 67 -8.47 -8.25 5.61
N LYS A 68 -8.17 -8.68 4.38
CA LYS A 68 -8.02 -7.80 3.20
C LYS A 68 -9.23 -6.87 2.97
N THR A 69 -10.43 -7.32 3.31
CA THR A 69 -11.64 -6.48 3.23
C THR A 69 -11.57 -5.28 4.18
N LEU A 70 -11.09 -5.49 5.42
CA LEU A 70 -10.92 -4.41 6.38
C LEU A 70 -9.81 -3.44 5.94
N GLN A 71 -8.71 -3.96 5.40
CA GLN A 71 -7.65 -3.13 4.81
C GLN A 71 -8.19 -2.28 3.65
N ALA A 72 -9.00 -2.86 2.76
CA ALA A 72 -9.60 -2.11 1.65
C ALA A 72 -10.58 -1.03 2.14
N ILE A 73 -11.42 -1.31 3.13
CA ILE A 73 -12.33 -0.31 3.72
C ILE A 73 -11.55 0.81 4.39
N SER A 74 -10.47 0.50 5.11
CA SER A 74 -9.64 1.51 5.80
C SER A 74 -8.86 2.40 4.85
N PHE A 75 -8.72 1.99 3.59
CA PHE A 75 -8.06 2.77 2.53
C PHE A 75 -9.03 3.76 1.85
N LEU A 76 -10.34 3.50 1.87
CA LEU A 76 -11.38 4.34 1.27
C LEU A 76 -11.71 5.54 2.18
#